data_AF-A0A7S3JM28-F1
#
_entry.id   AF-A0A7S3JM28-F1
#
_cell.length_a   1.000
_cell.length_b   1.000
_cell.length_c   1.000
_cell.angle_alpha   90.00
_cell.angle_beta   90.00
_cell.angle_gamma   90.00
#
_symmetry.space_group_name_H-M   'P 1'
#
loop_
_entity.id
_entity.type
_entity.pdbx_description
1 polymer ?
#
loop_
_entity_poly.entity_id
_entity_poly.type
_entity_poly.pdbx_seq_one_letter_code
_entity_poly.pdbx_strand_id
1 'polypeptide(L)'
;LSHDDAVGSAYGKFEHKVGKDKPDLTIGVNYSNKNLHENVGVWLQNHWTYAGLSEVKGKHSFMFAYNNQFFVGSQILADYKTKKTDEILGLVAVKHDGNLGYFSANCKQHILKFGFSTPHVQHLNRLAFEVQLRLREKGELHEKSDAKVAFDHNVGEDGRVKIKLDLAKTLFANVSYIHKINKNLKFTISDAFAPFGFFKGGDKE
;
A
#
# COMPACT_ATOMS: atom_id res chain seq x y z
N LEU A 1 30.89 -14.92 4.50
CA LEU A 1 29.43 -14.80 4.71
C LEU A 1 29.18 -14.64 6.21
N SER A 2 29.23 -13.42 6.75
CA SER A 2 28.85 -13.19 8.15
C SER A 2 27.35 -13.45 8.28
N HIS A 3 26.98 -14.31 9.22
CA HIS A 3 25.58 -14.67 9.51
C HIS A 3 24.81 -13.56 10.24
N ASP A 4 25.46 -12.43 10.56
CA ASP A 4 24.95 -11.43 11.50
C ASP A 4 23.86 -10.50 10.93
N ASP A 5 23.68 -10.45 9.60
CA ASP A 5 22.69 -9.57 8.95
C ASP A 5 21.37 -10.27 8.57
N ALA A 6 21.29 -11.59 8.76
CA ALA A 6 20.10 -12.38 8.49
C ALA A 6 19.20 -12.44 9.73
N VAL A 7 18.05 -11.79 9.68
CA VAL A 7 17.04 -11.82 10.75
C VAL A 7 15.88 -12.70 10.31
N GLY A 8 15.71 -13.83 10.99
CA GLY A 8 14.54 -14.69 10.89
C GLY A 8 13.67 -14.57 12.14
N SER A 9 12.36 -14.51 11.96
CA SER A 9 11.39 -14.61 13.07
C SER A 9 10.22 -15.49 12.66
N ALA A 10 9.75 -16.30 13.61
CA ALA A 10 8.52 -17.07 13.48
C ALA A 10 7.57 -16.64 14.60
N TYR A 11 6.28 -16.57 14.31
CA TYR A 11 5.26 -16.25 15.29
C TYR A 11 3.98 -17.04 15.04
N GLY A 12 3.24 -17.32 16.10
CA GLY A 12 1.89 -17.84 16.05
C GLY A 12 0.94 -16.86 16.73
N LYS A 13 -0.22 -16.60 16.12
CA LYS A 13 -1.30 -15.81 16.70
C LYS A 13 -2.60 -16.60 16.68
N PHE A 14 -3.23 -16.72 17.83
CA PHE A 14 -4.55 -17.31 17.98
C PHE A 14 -5.56 -16.19 18.24
N GLU A 15 -6.60 -16.10 17.42
CA GLU A 15 -7.68 -15.13 17.59
C GLU A 15 -9.03 -15.83 17.65
N HIS A 16 -9.71 -15.70 18.78
CA HIS A 16 -11.11 -16.09 18.90
C HIS A 16 -12.00 -14.86 18.70
N LYS A 17 -12.73 -14.79 17.59
CA LYS A 17 -13.69 -13.71 17.32
C LYS A 17 -15.07 -14.13 17.83
N VAL A 18 -15.68 -13.29 18.67
CA VAL A 18 -17.04 -13.50 19.18
C VAL A 18 -18.01 -13.61 18.00
N GLY A 19 -18.81 -14.68 17.96
CA GLY A 19 -19.74 -14.97 16.85
C GLY A 19 -19.20 -15.91 15.76
N LYS A 20 -17.98 -16.43 15.88
CA LYS A 20 -17.50 -17.57 15.06
C LYS A 20 -17.43 -18.83 15.92
N ASP A 21 -17.92 -19.94 15.37
CA ASP A 21 -17.91 -21.26 16.05
C ASP A 21 -16.50 -21.84 16.20
N LYS A 22 -15.50 -21.31 15.47
CA LYS A 22 -14.11 -21.79 15.50
C LYS A 22 -13.12 -20.63 15.50
N PRO A 23 -12.04 -20.71 16.31
CA PRO A 23 -11.00 -19.70 16.35
C PRO A 23 -10.14 -19.70 15.08
N ASP A 24 -9.64 -18.52 14.70
CA ASP A 24 -8.68 -18.36 13.62
C ASP A 24 -7.26 -18.60 14.20
N LEU A 25 -6.51 -19.54 13.64
CA LEU A 25 -5.10 -19.77 13.98
C LEU A 25 -4.22 -19.27 12.83
N THR A 26 -3.32 -18.34 13.12
CA THR A 26 -2.35 -17.81 12.14
C THR A 26 -0.93 -18.16 12.55
N ILE A 27 -0.15 -18.69 11.62
CA ILE A 27 1.29 -18.93 11.77
C ILE A 27 2.02 -18.10 10.72
N GLY A 28 3.04 -17.36 11.12
CA GLY A 28 3.85 -16.53 10.24
C GLY A 28 5.33 -16.80 10.40
N VAL A 29 6.06 -16.73 9.29
CA VAL A 29 7.52 -16.76 9.23
C VAL A 29 7.98 -15.57 8.39
N ASN A 30 8.85 -14.76 8.96
CA ASN A 30 9.51 -13.67 8.27
C ASN A 30 11.02 -13.94 8.24
N TYR A 31 11.63 -13.76 7.09
CA TYR A 31 13.07 -13.81 6.91
C TYR A 31 13.50 -12.57 6.15
N SER A 32 14.57 -11.93 6.61
CA SER A 32 15.19 -10.83 5.89
C SER A 32 16.70 -10.92 6.01
N ASN A 33 17.40 -10.78 4.90
CA ASN A 33 18.84 -10.59 4.88
C ASN A 33 19.13 -9.38 4.00
N LYS A 34 19.68 -8.33 4.61
CA LYS A 34 19.91 -7.06 3.92
C LYS A 34 21.16 -7.07 3.03
N ASN A 35 22.07 -8.04 3.24
CA ASN A 35 23.38 -8.12 2.62
C ASN A 35 23.66 -9.56 2.14
N LEU A 36 22.75 -10.16 1.36
CA LEU A 36 22.95 -11.50 0.80
C LEU A 36 24.20 -11.55 -0.11
N HIS A 37 24.45 -10.45 -0.80
CA HIS A 37 25.67 -10.12 -1.54
C HIS A 37 25.89 -8.60 -1.42
N GLU A 38 27.09 -8.09 -1.70
CA GLU A 38 27.33 -6.64 -1.79
C GLU A 38 26.23 -6.03 -2.66
N ASN A 39 25.37 -5.20 -2.04
CA ASN A 39 24.24 -4.50 -2.63
C ASN A 39 22.93 -5.28 -2.83
N VAL A 40 22.80 -6.55 -2.43
CA VAL A 40 21.54 -7.31 -2.58
C VAL A 40 20.91 -7.61 -1.23
N GLY A 41 19.69 -7.10 -1.01
CA GLY A 41 18.82 -7.46 0.09
C GLY A 41 17.68 -8.39 -0.35
N VAL A 42 17.28 -9.32 0.50
CA VAL A 42 16.17 -10.26 0.30
C VAL A 42 15.24 -10.24 1.50
N TRP A 43 13.94 -10.17 1.25
CA TRP A 43 12.88 -10.31 2.25
C TRP A 43 11.90 -11.38 1.79
N LEU A 44 11.59 -12.30 2.69
CA LEU A 44 10.61 -13.35 2.51
C LEU A 44 9.63 -13.29 3.68
N GLN A 45 8.35 -13.24 3.39
CA GLN A 45 7.30 -13.26 4.40
C GLN A 45 6.25 -14.28 3.98
N ASN A 46 6.00 -15.23 4.86
CA ASN A 46 4.97 -16.24 4.67
C ASN A 46 4.06 -16.24 5.88
N HIS A 47 2.76 -16.30 5.67
CA HIS A 47 1.82 -16.62 6.74
C HIS A 47 0.69 -17.50 6.24
N TRP A 48 0.23 -18.36 7.13
CA TRP A 48 -0.90 -19.25 6.92
C TRP A 48 -1.93 -18.99 8.00
N THR A 49 -3.17 -18.76 7.61
CA THR A 49 -4.32 -18.62 8.49
C THR A 49 -5.28 -19.77 8.26
N TYR A 50 -5.49 -20.54 9.31
CA TYR A 50 -6.51 -21.57 9.42
C TYR A 50 -7.75 -20.97 10.07
N ALA A 51 -8.87 -20.94 9.37
CA ALA A 51 -10.15 -20.44 9.87
C ALA A 51 -11.16 -21.57 10.15
N GLY A 52 -10.69 -22.71 10.66
CA GLY A 52 -11.50 -23.92 10.82
C GLY A 52 -11.55 -24.79 9.56
N LEU A 53 -12.58 -25.65 9.45
CA LEU A 53 -12.75 -26.54 8.29
C LEU A 53 -13.10 -25.80 6.99
N SER A 54 -13.33 -24.49 7.00
CA SER A 54 -13.80 -23.73 5.84
C SER A 54 -12.67 -23.39 4.87
N GLU A 55 -11.54 -22.85 5.34
CA GLU A 55 -10.48 -22.29 4.49
C GLU A 55 -9.08 -22.44 5.14
N VAL A 56 -8.06 -22.62 4.30
CA VAL A 56 -6.65 -22.53 4.70
C VAL A 56 -5.97 -21.53 3.78
N LYS A 57 -5.99 -20.25 4.17
CA LYS A 57 -5.39 -19.18 3.37
C LYS A 57 -3.92 -19.06 3.72
N GLY A 58 -3.06 -18.95 2.72
CA GLY A 58 -1.69 -18.52 2.94
C GLY A 58 -1.28 -17.43 1.96
N LYS A 59 -0.42 -16.56 2.47
CA LYS A 59 0.13 -15.43 1.75
C LYS A 59 1.65 -15.52 1.78
N HIS A 60 2.21 -15.48 0.58
CA HIS A 60 3.63 -15.65 0.32
C HIS A 60 4.11 -14.38 -0.37
N SER A 61 5.02 -13.67 0.27
CA SER A 61 5.58 -12.43 -0.22
C SER A 61 7.10 -12.57 -0.30
N PHE A 62 7.67 -12.09 -1.39
CA PHE A 62 9.10 -12.09 -1.61
C PHE A 62 9.51 -10.76 -2.22
N MET A 63 10.67 -10.23 -1.84
CA MET A 63 11.19 -8.98 -2.35
C MET A 63 12.71 -9.04 -2.41
N PHE A 64 13.26 -8.58 -3.52
CA PHE A 64 14.68 -8.37 -3.73
C PHE A 64 14.91 -6.86 -3.84
N ALA A 65 15.95 -6.36 -3.19
CA ALA A 65 16.41 -4.99 -3.39
C ALA A 65 17.87 -5.00 -3.84
N TYR A 66 18.18 -4.22 -4.87
CA TYR A 66 19.54 -3.94 -5.32
C TYR A 66 19.90 -2.49 -4.97
N ASN A 67 21.03 -2.29 -4.29
CA ASN A 67 21.52 -1.00 -3.78
C ASN A 67 20.53 -0.24 -2.89
N ASN A 68 19.47 -0.88 -2.36
CA ASN A 68 18.31 -0.19 -1.78
C ASN A 68 17.70 0.89 -2.71
N GLN A 69 17.93 0.75 -4.02
CA GLN A 69 17.46 1.66 -5.07
C GLN A 69 16.48 0.95 -5.99
N PHE A 70 16.74 -0.30 -6.36
CA PHE A 70 15.86 -1.05 -7.24
C PHE A 70 15.20 -2.20 -6.46
N PHE A 71 13.89 -2.35 -6.58
CA PHE A 71 13.12 -3.36 -5.86
C PHE A 71 12.29 -4.19 -6.83
N VAL A 72 12.27 -5.51 -6.64
CA VAL A 72 11.40 -6.43 -7.37
C VAL A 72 10.75 -7.37 -6.37
N GLY A 73 9.43 -7.51 -6.44
CA GLY A 73 8.68 -8.26 -5.44
C GLY A 73 7.50 -9.04 -5.98
N SER A 74 7.28 -10.19 -5.34
CA SER A 74 6.15 -11.12 -5.36
C SER A 74 5.15 -10.96 -4.22
N GLN A 75 3.84 -11.08 -4.47
CA GLN A 75 2.92 -11.60 -3.48
C GLN A 75 1.92 -12.58 -4.10
N ILE A 76 1.70 -13.71 -3.45
CA ILE A 76 0.68 -14.70 -3.81
C ILE A 76 -0.21 -14.93 -2.60
N LEU A 77 -1.53 -14.76 -2.76
CA LEU A 77 -2.54 -15.19 -1.80
C LEU A 77 -3.27 -16.40 -2.39
N ALA A 78 -3.29 -17.51 -1.66
CA ALA A 78 -3.94 -18.74 -2.09
C ALA A 78 -4.72 -19.40 -0.94
N ASP A 79 -5.82 -20.04 -1.29
CA ASP A 79 -6.50 -21.00 -0.43
C ASP A 79 -5.99 -22.41 -0.76
N TYR A 80 -5.18 -22.94 0.15
CA TYR A 80 -4.55 -24.25 0.05
C TYR A 80 -5.55 -25.40 0.11
N LYS A 81 -6.71 -25.20 0.74
CA LYS A 81 -7.75 -26.23 0.80
C LYS A 81 -8.44 -26.39 -0.55
N THR A 82 -8.82 -25.28 -1.18
CA THR A 82 -9.50 -25.30 -2.49
C THR A 82 -8.54 -25.31 -3.68
N LYS A 83 -7.22 -25.16 -3.43
CA LYS A 83 -6.18 -25.00 -4.44
C LYS A 83 -6.44 -23.81 -5.38
N LYS A 84 -7.15 -22.79 -4.90
CA LYS A 84 -7.46 -21.57 -5.66
C LYS A 84 -6.51 -20.45 -5.26
N THR A 85 -6.14 -19.64 -6.25
CA THR A 85 -5.32 -18.43 -6.04
C THR A 85 -6.21 -17.20 -6.12
N ASP A 86 -6.20 -16.41 -5.05
CA ASP A 86 -7.03 -15.22 -4.89
C ASP A 86 -6.29 -13.96 -5.39
N GLU A 87 -4.97 -13.93 -5.26
CA GLU A 87 -4.13 -12.82 -5.72
C GLU A 87 -2.76 -13.31 -6.19
N ILE A 88 -2.29 -12.76 -7.32
CA ILE A 88 -0.90 -12.85 -7.77
C ILE A 88 -0.50 -11.42 -8.12
N LEU A 89 0.34 -10.81 -7.29
CA LEU A 89 0.82 -9.44 -7.42
C LEU A 89 2.31 -9.44 -7.72
N GLY A 90 2.71 -8.86 -8.84
CA GLY A 90 4.09 -8.46 -9.12
C GLY A 90 4.32 -6.98 -8.80
N LEU A 91 5.51 -6.61 -8.35
CA LEU A 91 5.94 -5.24 -8.06
C LEU A 91 7.35 -5.01 -8.60
N VAL A 92 7.57 -3.86 -9.21
CA VAL A 92 8.89 -3.29 -9.47
C VAL A 92 8.87 -1.85 -8.95
N ALA A 93 9.92 -1.44 -8.24
CA ALA A 93 10.05 -0.07 -7.75
C ALA A 93 11.49 0.44 -7.88
N VAL A 94 11.63 1.75 -8.06
CA VAL A 94 12.90 2.47 -8.13
C VAL A 94 12.88 3.59 -7.11
N LYS A 95 13.95 3.72 -6.33
CA LYS A 95 14.21 4.78 -5.39
C LYS A 95 15.46 5.54 -5.83
N HIS A 96 15.32 6.85 -6.04
CA HIS A 96 16.40 7.74 -6.44
C HIS A 96 16.29 9.06 -5.66
N ASP A 97 17.34 9.44 -4.94
CA ASP A 97 17.38 10.68 -4.12
C ASP A 97 16.17 10.85 -3.19
N GLY A 98 15.74 9.76 -2.57
CA GLY A 98 14.58 9.74 -1.67
C GLY A 98 13.22 9.66 -2.37
N ASN A 99 13.15 9.92 -3.68
CA ASN A 99 11.97 9.68 -4.51
C ASN A 99 11.73 8.19 -4.69
N LEU A 100 10.46 7.77 -4.78
CA LEU A 100 10.06 6.41 -5.10
C LEU A 100 9.14 6.44 -6.32
N GLY A 101 9.43 5.65 -7.35
CA GLY A 101 8.51 5.29 -8.43
C GLY A 101 8.24 3.80 -8.41
N TYR A 102 7.04 3.36 -8.76
CA TYR A 102 6.73 1.93 -8.78
C TYR A 102 5.67 1.56 -9.83
N PHE A 103 5.69 0.28 -10.22
CA PHE A 103 4.71 -0.38 -11.04
C PHE A 103 4.36 -1.73 -10.41
N SER A 104 3.09 -2.09 -10.37
CA SER A 104 2.62 -3.38 -9.89
C SER A 104 1.49 -3.91 -10.74
N ALA A 105 1.38 -5.24 -10.81
CA ALA A 105 0.35 -5.91 -11.58
C ALA A 105 -0.25 -7.04 -10.76
N ASN A 106 -1.56 -6.98 -10.52
CA ASN A 106 -2.34 -8.10 -10.02
C ASN A 106 -2.89 -8.87 -11.21
N CYS A 107 -2.27 -10.00 -11.53
CA CYS A 107 -2.59 -10.81 -12.71
C CYS A 107 -3.94 -11.53 -12.61
N LYS A 108 -4.44 -11.78 -11.39
CA LYS A 108 -5.71 -12.48 -11.19
C LYS A 108 -6.91 -11.55 -11.31
N GLN A 109 -6.77 -10.34 -10.78
CA GLN A 109 -7.80 -9.31 -10.83
C GLN A 109 -7.67 -8.41 -12.07
N HIS A 110 -6.63 -8.64 -12.88
CA HIS A 110 -6.29 -7.83 -14.06
C HIS A 110 -6.15 -6.34 -13.73
N ILE A 111 -5.49 -6.06 -12.60
CA ILE A 111 -5.27 -4.69 -12.12
C ILE A 111 -3.81 -4.31 -12.33
N LEU A 112 -3.56 -3.21 -13.03
CA LEU A 112 -2.26 -2.55 -13.04
C LEU A 112 -2.30 -1.38 -12.06
N LYS A 113 -1.22 -1.15 -11.32
CA LYS A 113 -1.02 0.07 -10.54
C LYS A 113 0.35 0.64 -10.81
N PHE A 114 0.44 1.94 -10.89
CA PHE A 114 1.72 2.63 -10.94
C PHE A 114 1.62 3.94 -10.19
N GLY A 115 2.73 4.41 -9.66
CA GLY A 115 2.73 5.63 -8.89
C GLY A 115 4.12 6.12 -8.56
N PHE A 116 4.16 7.32 -8.01
CA PHE A 116 5.38 7.90 -7.47
C PHE A 116 5.11 8.59 -6.13
N SER A 117 6.19 8.81 -5.38
CA SER A 117 6.18 9.54 -4.12
C SER A 117 7.50 10.28 -3.97
N THR A 118 7.43 11.59 -3.91
CA THR A 118 8.57 12.48 -3.66
C THR A 118 8.44 13.10 -2.28
N PRO A 119 9.32 12.75 -1.33
CA PRO A 119 9.46 13.49 -0.09
C PRO A 119 10.24 14.80 -0.33
N HIS A 120 10.03 15.80 0.52
CA HIS A 120 10.77 17.07 0.54
C HIS A 120 10.59 17.96 -0.70
N VAL A 121 9.38 18.00 -1.29
CA VAL A 121 9.09 18.97 -2.36
C VAL A 121 9.14 20.39 -1.78
N GLN A 122 9.73 21.34 -2.51
CA GLN A 122 9.75 22.73 -2.07
C GLN A 122 8.31 23.24 -1.89
N HIS A 123 8.02 23.84 -0.74
CA HIS A 123 6.66 24.27 -0.33
C HIS A 123 5.64 23.12 -0.11
N LEU A 124 6.01 21.85 -0.30
CA LEU A 124 5.16 20.66 -0.12
C LEU A 124 5.97 19.55 0.56
N ASN A 125 5.73 19.25 1.83
CA ASN A 125 6.52 18.23 2.55
C ASN A 125 6.56 16.88 1.81
N ARG A 126 5.44 16.44 1.19
CA ARG A 126 5.43 15.26 0.33
C ARG A 126 4.38 15.39 -0.76
N LEU A 127 4.73 14.91 -1.97
CA LEU A 127 3.81 14.67 -3.06
C LEU A 127 3.78 13.18 -3.40
N ALA A 128 2.61 12.62 -3.61
CA ALA A 128 2.44 11.25 -4.08
C ALA A 128 1.28 11.15 -5.07
N PHE A 129 1.42 10.25 -6.04
CA PHE A 129 0.45 9.98 -7.07
C PHE A 129 0.38 8.48 -7.34
N GLU A 130 -0.82 7.96 -7.57
CA GLU A 130 -1.06 6.56 -7.88
C GLU A 130 -2.21 6.45 -8.87
N VAL A 131 -2.04 5.60 -9.88
CA VAL A 131 -3.08 5.23 -10.83
C VAL A 131 -3.29 3.73 -10.74
N GLN A 132 -4.54 3.31 -10.76
CA GLN A 132 -4.98 1.94 -10.84
C GLN A 132 -5.82 1.75 -12.09
N LEU A 133 -5.43 0.83 -12.96
CA LEU A 133 -6.15 0.47 -14.17
C LEU A 133 -6.72 -0.95 -14.01
N ARG A 134 -8.03 -1.12 -14.25
CA ARG A 134 -8.65 -2.45 -14.35
C ARG A 134 -8.79 -2.85 -15.82
N LEU A 135 -8.03 -3.85 -16.24
CA LEU A 135 -8.17 -4.49 -17.54
C LEU A 135 -9.31 -5.52 -17.40
N ARG A 136 -10.36 -5.44 -18.22
CA ARG A 136 -11.39 -6.50 -18.26
C ARG A 136 -11.00 -7.55 -19.30
N GLU A 137 -11.34 -8.81 -19.04
CA GLU A 137 -10.87 -9.98 -19.82
C GLU A 137 -11.38 -10.05 -21.28
N LYS A 138 -12.35 -9.24 -21.73
CA LYS A 138 -12.80 -9.22 -23.13
C LYS A 138 -13.38 -7.85 -23.50
N GLY A 139 -12.87 -7.26 -24.58
CA GLY A 139 -13.37 -6.01 -25.19
C GLY A 139 -12.39 -4.84 -25.12
N GLU A 140 -12.66 -3.80 -25.89
CA GLU A 140 -11.96 -2.50 -25.83
C GLU A 140 -11.79 -2.06 -24.37
N LEU A 141 -10.67 -1.37 -24.07
CA LEU A 141 -10.37 -0.79 -22.77
C LEU A 141 -11.54 0.10 -22.31
N HIS A 142 -12.55 -0.49 -21.65
CA HIS A 142 -13.57 0.25 -20.94
C HIS A 142 -12.96 0.70 -19.62
N GLU A 143 -12.24 1.82 -19.71
CA GLU A 143 -11.43 2.47 -18.69
C GLU A 143 -12.25 2.80 -17.44
N LYS A 144 -12.24 1.89 -16.44
CA LYS A 144 -12.32 2.34 -15.05
C LYS A 144 -10.90 2.50 -14.55
N SER A 145 -10.32 3.67 -14.82
CA SER A 145 -9.08 4.12 -14.22
C SER A 145 -9.40 4.85 -12.91
N ASP A 146 -8.89 4.34 -11.79
CA ASP A 146 -8.94 5.05 -10.52
C ASP A 146 -7.61 5.77 -10.34
N ALA A 147 -7.59 7.11 -10.30
CA ALA A 147 -6.37 7.87 -10.06
C ALA A 147 -6.48 8.63 -8.74
N LYS A 148 -5.39 8.66 -7.98
CA LYS A 148 -5.31 9.27 -6.66
C LYS A 148 -4.09 10.17 -6.57
N VAL A 149 -4.31 11.39 -6.09
CA VAL A 149 -3.24 12.34 -5.78
C VAL A 149 -3.26 12.59 -4.29
N ALA A 150 -2.11 12.58 -3.64
CA ALA A 150 -2.00 12.92 -2.23
C ALA A 150 -0.86 13.89 -1.99
N PHE A 151 -1.10 14.88 -1.14
CA PHE A 151 -0.07 15.82 -0.71
C PHE A 151 -0.13 16.01 0.80
N ASP A 152 1.04 16.29 1.36
CA ASP A 152 1.26 16.53 2.77
C ASP A 152 2.11 17.80 2.89
N HIS A 153 1.67 18.74 3.73
CA HIS A 153 2.36 20.00 3.97
C HIS A 153 2.39 20.27 5.47
N ASN A 154 3.55 20.66 5.99
CA ASN A 154 3.66 21.09 7.39
C ASN A 154 3.27 22.56 7.49
N VAL A 155 2.32 22.87 8.38
CA VAL A 155 1.94 24.24 8.71
C VAL A 155 2.58 24.57 10.05
N GLY A 156 3.79 25.13 10.01
CA GLY A 156 4.63 25.35 11.20
C GLY A 156 5.26 24.06 11.75
N GLU A 157 5.74 24.10 12.99
CA GLU A 157 6.42 22.96 13.64
C GLU A 157 5.46 21.86 14.11
N ASP A 158 4.26 22.26 14.54
CA ASP A 158 3.27 21.36 15.14
C ASP A 158 2.04 21.07 14.27
N GLY A 159 1.87 21.79 13.15
CA GLY A 159 0.74 21.62 12.24
C GLY A 159 1.08 20.85 10.96
N ARG A 160 0.10 20.10 10.44
CA ARG A 160 0.23 19.34 9.19
C ARG A 160 -1.10 19.25 8.46
N VAL A 161 -1.13 19.64 7.20
CA VAL A 161 -2.26 19.47 6.29
C VAL A 161 -1.97 18.27 5.38
N LYS A 162 -2.97 17.41 5.21
CA LYS A 162 -2.97 16.31 4.25
C LYS A 162 -4.17 16.46 3.34
N ILE A 163 -3.95 16.36 2.04
CA ILE A 163 -5.04 16.36 1.08
C ILE A 163 -4.90 15.13 0.20
N LYS A 164 -6.03 14.45 -0.04
CA LYS A 164 -6.11 13.31 -0.95
C LYS A 164 -7.25 13.54 -1.92
N LEU A 165 -6.94 13.50 -3.21
CA LEU A 165 -7.89 13.64 -4.31
C LEU A 165 -8.09 12.27 -4.95
N ASP A 166 -9.34 11.80 -5.01
CA ASP A 166 -9.73 10.64 -5.83
C ASP A 166 -10.37 11.15 -7.13
N LEU A 167 -9.78 10.78 -8.28
CA LEU A 167 -10.15 11.28 -9.60
C LEU A 167 -11.09 10.32 -10.35
N ALA A 168 -11.45 9.17 -9.77
CA ALA A 168 -12.01 8.05 -10.53
C ALA A 168 -13.40 8.30 -11.13
N LYS A 169 -14.31 9.00 -10.43
CA LYS A 169 -15.73 9.16 -10.87
C LYS A 169 -16.46 10.39 -10.37
N THR A 170 -15.99 10.99 -9.29
CA THR A 170 -16.45 12.25 -8.75
C THR A 170 -15.22 12.73 -8.03
N LEU A 171 -14.59 13.82 -8.51
CA LEU A 171 -13.44 14.37 -7.82
C LEU A 171 -13.80 14.45 -6.34
N PHE A 172 -13.09 13.73 -5.48
CA PHE A 172 -13.42 13.65 -4.06
C PHE A 172 -12.17 14.04 -3.29
N ALA A 173 -12.24 15.19 -2.63
CA ALA A 173 -11.14 15.74 -1.86
C ALA A 173 -11.36 15.40 -0.39
N ASN A 174 -10.43 14.64 0.18
CA ASN A 174 -10.31 14.50 1.63
C ASN A 174 -9.23 15.44 2.10
N VAL A 175 -9.58 16.38 2.97
CA VAL A 175 -8.65 17.34 3.58
C VAL A 175 -8.60 17.06 5.07
N SER A 176 -7.42 16.85 5.60
CA SER A 176 -7.18 16.65 7.02
C SER A 176 -6.15 17.64 7.53
N TYR A 177 -6.51 18.40 8.57
CA TYR A 177 -5.56 19.18 9.35
C TYR A 177 -5.26 18.46 10.66
N ILE A 178 -3.99 18.26 10.96
CA ILE A 178 -3.48 17.61 12.16
C ILE A 178 -2.61 18.64 12.89
N HIS A 179 -2.94 18.96 14.13
CA HIS A 179 -2.13 19.82 14.99
C HIS A 179 -1.70 19.05 16.23
N LYS A 180 -0.39 19.00 16.49
CA LYS A 180 0.15 18.44 17.73
C LYS A 180 0.03 19.48 18.82
N ILE A 181 -0.67 19.16 19.90
CA ILE A 181 -0.76 20.02 21.08
C ILE A 181 0.45 19.76 21.97
N ASN A 182 0.87 18.50 22.08
CA ASN A 182 2.12 18.09 22.72
C ASN A 182 2.53 16.68 22.21
N LYS A 183 3.55 16.08 22.82
CA LYS A 183 4.07 14.74 22.43
C LYS A 183 3.02 13.63 22.47
N ASN A 184 2.00 13.75 23.32
CA ASN A 184 1.00 12.71 23.57
C ASN A 184 -0.39 13.06 23.03
N LEU A 185 -0.63 14.32 22.69
CA LEU A 185 -1.94 14.82 22.28
C LEU A 185 -1.87 15.46 20.90
N LYS A 186 -2.74 14.99 20.00
CA LYS A 186 -2.93 15.57 18.67
C LYS A 186 -4.41 15.83 18.43
N PHE A 187 -4.70 16.97 17.84
CA PHE A 187 -6.01 17.35 17.32
C PHE A 187 -6.05 17.05 15.81
N THR A 188 -7.16 16.54 15.31
CA THR A 188 -7.32 16.24 13.88
C THR A 188 -8.72 16.63 13.44
N ILE A 189 -8.78 17.57 12.49
CA ILE A 189 -10.00 17.87 11.73
C ILE A 189 -9.85 17.18 10.39
N SER A 190 -10.90 16.50 9.94
CA SER A 190 -10.96 15.94 8.59
C SER A 190 -12.31 16.23 7.99
N ASP A 191 -12.30 16.65 6.74
CA ASP A 191 -13.49 16.84 5.94
C ASP A 191 -13.29 16.19 4.57
N ALA A 192 -14.40 15.82 3.95
CA ALA A 192 -14.43 15.08 2.71
C ALA A 192 -15.53 15.65 1.82
N PHE A 193 -15.15 16.27 0.71
CA PHE A 193 -16.09 16.97 -0.16
C PHE A 193 -15.85 16.64 -1.63
N ALA A 194 -16.94 16.67 -2.40
CA ALA A 194 -16.87 16.71 -3.86
C ALA A 194 -16.76 18.18 -4.28
N PRO A 195 -15.67 18.64 -4.94
CA PRO A 195 -15.43 20.05 -5.24
C PRO A 195 -16.34 20.62 -6.33
N PHE A 196 -17.32 19.87 -6.85
CA PHE A 196 -18.32 20.39 -7.78
C PHE A 196 -19.24 21.47 -7.18
N GLY A 197 -19.20 21.69 -5.86
CA GLY A 197 -19.88 22.80 -5.18
C GLY A 197 -19.04 24.07 -4.98
N PHE A 198 -17.70 23.99 -5.06
CA PHE A 198 -16.82 25.12 -4.74
C PHE A 198 -16.43 25.96 -5.99
N PHE A 199 -16.49 25.36 -7.18
CA PHE A 199 -16.20 26.05 -8.45
C PHE A 199 -17.46 26.51 -9.22
N LYS A 200 -18.67 26.35 -8.65
CA LYS A 200 -19.85 27.12 -9.10
C LYS A 200 -19.86 28.49 -8.41
N GLY A 201 -18.82 29.27 -8.67
CA GLY A 201 -18.67 30.64 -8.20
C GLY A 201 -18.27 31.51 -9.38
N GLY A 202 -19.27 31.95 -10.15
CA GLY A 202 -19.09 32.93 -11.22
C GLY A 202 -19.71 32.54 -12.55
N ASP A 203 -21.02 32.29 -12.57
CA ASP A 203 -21.86 32.59 -13.76
C ASP A 203 -23.18 33.17 -13.23
N LYS A 204 -23.16 34.49 -13.09
CA LYS A 204 -24.35 35.35 -13.12
C LYS A 204 -23.95 36.60 -13.91
N GLU A 205 -24.02 36.48 -15.23
CA GLU A 205 -24.54 37.56 -16.07
C GLU A 205 -25.96 37.19 -16.48
#